data_AF-A0A950CFT7-F1
#
_entry.id   AF-A0A950CFT7-F1
#
_cell.length_a   1.000
_cell.length_b   1.000
_cell.length_c   1.000
_cell.angle_alpha   90.00
_cell.angle_beta   90.00
_cell.angle_gamma   90.00
#
_symmetry.space_group_name_H-M   'P 1'
#
loop_
_entity.id
_entity.type
_entity.pdbx_description
1 polymer ?
#
loop_
_entity_poly.entity_id
_entity_poly.type
_entity_poly.pdbx_seq_one_letter_code
_entity_poly.pdbx_strand_id
1 'polypeptide(L)'
;MRQQPTIDWKYRSIRLSYWNGVYTTREAMLEHLRRFFASRVRPVVADTGWKDFDLLVEANPWSRIQFKTADEELGGRELRTNVAARLRLSTGARAGLGACAIGVATSLFLGPPIAAVALCLVAGVITICAISGLAEAANLAYHAVEQCAGELNLIPLGKPVKSATTSSVPAAANSERPAEAAQPAAR
;
A
#
# COMPACT_ATOMS: atom_id res chain seq x y z
N MET A 1 -7.62 -13.21 -6.64
CA MET A 1 -8.23 -12.10 -7.41
C MET A 1 -7.97 -10.82 -6.66
N ARG A 2 -7.67 -9.70 -7.34
CA ARG A 2 -7.41 -8.40 -6.71
C ARG A 2 -8.61 -7.48 -6.91
N GLN A 3 -9.02 -6.70 -5.91
CA GLN A 3 -10.10 -5.71 -6.06
C GLN A 3 -9.55 -4.30 -6.24
N GLN A 4 -10.30 -3.46 -6.94
CA GLN A 4 -10.00 -2.05 -7.07
C GLN A 4 -10.28 -1.37 -5.72
N PRO A 5 -9.29 -0.69 -5.12
CA PRO A 5 -9.49 -0.01 -3.86
C PRO A 5 -10.50 1.14 -4.00
N THR A 6 -11.40 1.27 -3.02
CA THR A 6 -12.24 2.47 -2.92
C THR A 6 -11.46 3.55 -2.16
N ILE A 7 -11.21 4.68 -2.83
CA ILE A 7 -10.40 5.77 -2.27
C ILE A 7 -11.31 6.83 -1.67
N ASP A 8 -11.13 7.11 -0.39
CA ASP A 8 -11.73 8.24 0.29
C ASP A 8 -10.70 9.37 0.43
N TRP A 9 -10.82 10.37 -0.44
CA TRP A 9 -9.88 11.49 -0.50
C TRP A 9 -9.92 12.38 0.74
N LYS A 10 -11.08 12.54 1.39
CA LYS A 10 -11.24 13.40 2.57
C LYS A 10 -10.45 12.85 3.75
N TYR A 11 -10.50 11.55 3.96
CA TYR A 11 -9.77 10.89 5.04
C TYR A 11 -8.41 10.36 4.62
N ARG A 12 -8.08 10.41 3.31
CA ARG A 12 -6.90 9.80 2.69
C ARG A 12 -6.81 8.31 3.03
N SER A 13 -7.92 7.60 2.86
CA SER A 13 -8.00 6.18 3.17
C SER A 13 -8.33 5.34 1.95
N ILE A 14 -7.76 4.14 1.94
CA ILE A 14 -8.08 3.07 1.01
C ILE A 14 -9.00 2.09 1.73
N ARG A 15 -10.13 1.77 1.13
CA ARG A 15 -11.08 0.79 1.68
C ARG A 15 -11.18 -0.42 0.77
N LEU A 16 -11.20 -1.59 1.40
CA LEU A 16 -11.32 -2.90 0.79
C LEU A 16 -12.39 -3.67 1.57
N SER A 17 -13.30 -4.32 0.87
CA SER A 17 -14.37 -5.12 1.47
C SER A 17 -14.23 -6.57 1.04
N TYR A 18 -14.44 -7.48 1.97
CA TYR A 18 -14.34 -8.90 1.74
C TYR A 18 -15.53 -9.64 2.33
N TRP A 19 -15.92 -10.70 1.63
CA TRP A 19 -16.90 -11.67 2.05
C TRP A 19 -16.23 -12.85 2.71
N ASN A 20 -16.87 -13.37 3.74
CA ASN A 20 -16.37 -14.45 4.56
C ASN A 20 -17.48 -15.46 4.86
N GLY A 21 -17.35 -16.65 4.27
CA GLY A 21 -18.26 -17.78 4.51
C GLY A 21 -17.80 -18.71 5.66
N VAL A 22 -16.65 -18.44 6.28
CA VAL A 22 -16.01 -19.35 7.27
C VAL A 22 -15.92 -18.72 8.67
N TYR A 23 -16.59 -17.60 8.91
CA TYR A 23 -16.59 -16.89 10.20
C TYR A 23 -15.18 -16.48 10.70
N THR A 24 -14.24 -16.23 9.79
CA THR A 24 -12.95 -15.58 10.06
C THR A 24 -13.13 -14.16 10.62
N THR A 25 -12.81 -13.93 11.89
CA THR A 25 -13.05 -12.61 12.50
C THR A 25 -12.02 -11.56 12.06
N ARG A 26 -12.35 -10.28 12.24
CA ARG A 26 -11.43 -9.15 12.03
C ARG A 26 -10.11 -9.31 12.77
N GLU A 27 -10.10 -9.96 13.93
CA GLU A 27 -8.90 -10.19 14.72
C GLU A 27 -7.90 -11.08 13.98
N ALA A 28 -8.38 -12.07 13.20
CA ALA A 28 -7.51 -12.88 12.36
C ALA A 28 -6.85 -12.05 11.25
N MET A 29 -7.60 -11.12 10.63
CA MET A 29 -7.05 -10.17 9.65
C MET A 29 -5.99 -9.26 10.28
N LEU A 30 -6.28 -8.69 11.44
CA LEU A 30 -5.34 -7.82 12.17
C LEU A 30 -4.07 -8.56 12.55
N GLU A 31 -4.17 -9.81 13.01
CA GLU A 31 -3.02 -10.63 13.37
C GLU A 31 -2.16 -10.97 12.14
N HIS A 32 -2.77 -11.28 10.99
CA HIS A 32 -2.02 -11.49 9.74
C HIS A 32 -1.32 -10.21 9.27
N LEU A 33 -2.00 -9.06 9.34
CA LEU A 33 -1.37 -7.77 9.04
C LEU A 33 -0.20 -7.49 9.98
N ARG A 34 -0.37 -7.72 11.28
CA ARG A 34 0.70 -7.55 12.28
C ARG A 34 1.91 -8.40 11.94
N ARG A 35 1.70 -9.69 11.61
CA ARG A 35 2.78 -10.61 11.19
C ARG A 35 3.44 -10.18 9.89
N PHE A 36 2.64 -9.77 8.90
CA PHE A 36 3.11 -9.29 7.60
C PHE A 36 4.05 -8.09 7.72
N PHE A 37 3.76 -7.16 8.63
CA PHE A 37 4.59 -5.98 8.85
C PHE A 37 5.78 -6.26 9.78
N ALA A 38 5.59 -7.11 10.79
CA ALA A 38 6.68 -7.54 11.66
C ALA A 38 7.78 -8.27 10.88
N SER A 39 7.42 -9.12 9.91
CA SER A 39 8.38 -9.85 9.07
C SER A 39 9.23 -8.92 8.17
N ARG A 40 8.78 -7.69 7.95
CA ARG A 40 9.48 -6.66 7.15
C ARG A 40 10.18 -5.61 8.01
N VAL A 41 10.36 -5.89 9.31
CA VAL A 41 11.03 -5.00 10.28
C VAL A 41 10.39 -3.59 10.29
N ARG A 42 9.08 -3.52 10.08
CA ARG A 42 8.33 -2.26 10.21
C ARG A 42 7.80 -2.16 11.64
N PRO A 43 7.99 -1.02 12.33
CA PRO A 43 7.37 -0.81 13.64
C PRO A 43 5.85 -0.91 13.52
N VAL A 44 5.26 -1.82 14.31
CA VAL A 44 3.82 -2.03 14.40
C VAL A 44 3.38 -1.75 15.83
N VAL A 45 2.38 -0.89 15.99
CA VAL A 45 1.77 -0.55 17.27
C VAL A 45 0.30 -0.93 17.18
N ALA A 46 -0.10 -1.96 17.93
CA ALA A 46 -1.50 -2.28 18.14
C ALA A 46 -2.14 -1.21 19.03
N ASP A 47 -3.39 -0.85 18.76
CA ASP A 47 -4.10 0.11 19.61
C ASP A 47 -4.59 -0.53 20.91
N THR A 48 -4.69 0.30 21.95
CA THR A 48 -5.21 -0.10 23.26
C THR A 48 -6.73 0.05 23.39
N GLY A 49 -7.43 0.43 22.31
CA GLY A 49 -8.89 0.58 22.24
C GLY A 49 -9.40 2.01 22.39
N TRP A 50 -8.51 3.00 22.48
CA TRP A 50 -8.88 4.42 22.68
C TRP A 50 -8.76 5.26 21.41
N LYS A 51 -8.15 4.72 20.36
CA LYS A 51 -7.96 5.45 19.10
C LYS A 51 -8.90 4.91 18.04
N ASP A 52 -9.15 5.74 17.03
CA ASP A 52 -10.01 5.42 15.89
C ASP A 52 -9.31 4.50 14.84
N PHE A 53 -8.37 3.67 15.28
CA PHE A 53 -7.65 2.70 14.45
C PHE A 53 -7.23 1.51 15.31
N ASP A 54 -7.14 0.33 14.70
CA ASP A 54 -6.76 -0.90 15.40
C ASP A 54 -5.24 -1.17 15.33
N LEU A 55 -4.60 -0.76 14.22
CA LEU A 55 -3.17 -0.99 13.98
C LEU A 55 -2.52 0.26 13.39
N LEU A 56 -1.39 0.69 13.94
CA LEU A 56 -0.53 1.72 13.38
C LEU A 56 0.78 1.10 12.90
N VAL A 57 1.17 1.42 11.66
CA VAL A 57 2.43 0.97 11.07
C VAL A 57 3.23 2.17 10.58
N GLU A 58 4.50 2.22 10.94
CA GLU A 58 5.44 3.19 10.37
C GLU A 58 5.98 2.66 9.04
N ALA A 59 5.41 3.15 7.94
CA ALA A 59 5.67 2.62 6.60
C ALA A 59 7.01 3.09 6.03
N ASN A 60 7.39 4.35 6.28
CA ASN A 60 8.67 4.95 5.91
C ASN A 60 8.88 6.25 6.73
N PRO A 61 10.04 6.92 6.66
CA PRO A 61 10.29 8.15 7.42
C PRO A 61 9.26 9.27 7.18
N TRP A 62 8.55 9.22 6.05
CA TRP A 62 7.60 10.25 5.62
C TRP A 62 6.16 9.94 5.98
N SER A 63 5.81 8.68 6.26
CA SER A 63 4.42 8.24 6.32
C SER A 63 4.14 7.13 7.32
N ARG A 64 2.89 7.08 7.76
CA ARG A 64 2.31 6.10 8.66
C ARG A 64 0.99 5.60 8.09
N ILE A 65 0.71 4.31 8.31
CA ILE A 65 -0.53 3.65 7.91
C ILE A 65 -1.32 3.33 9.17
N GLN A 66 -2.59 3.72 9.21
CA GLN A 66 -3.53 3.37 10.27
C GLN A 66 -4.57 2.42 9.69
N PHE A 67 -4.60 1.18 10.16
CA PHE A 67 -5.62 0.21 9.77
C PHE A 67 -6.79 0.26 10.74
N LYS A 68 -7.99 0.22 10.17
CA LYS A 68 -9.25 0.03 10.89
C LYS A 68 -10.02 -1.10 10.23
N THR A 69 -10.52 -2.01 11.04
CA THR A 69 -11.23 -3.21 10.62
C THR A 69 -12.59 -3.26 11.29
N ALA A 70 -13.59 -3.64 10.51
CA ALA A 70 -14.96 -3.78 10.99
C ALA A 70 -15.60 -5.01 10.33
N ASP A 71 -16.24 -5.84 11.15
CA ASP A 71 -17.08 -6.92 10.66
C ASP A 71 -18.54 -6.45 10.70
N GLU A 72 -19.26 -6.68 9.61
CA GLU A 72 -20.71 -6.48 9.49
C GLU A 72 -21.37 -7.86 9.39
N GLU A 73 -22.25 -8.16 10.33
CA GLU A 73 -23.08 -9.37 10.29
C GLU A 73 -24.20 -9.18 9.25
N LEU A 74 -24.25 -10.05 8.24
CA LEU A 74 -25.26 -9.98 7.16
C LEU A 74 -26.39 -11.00 7.33
N GLY A 75 -26.40 -11.71 8.47
CA GLY A 75 -27.38 -12.74 8.83
C GLY A 75 -26.81 -14.16 8.65
N GLY A 76 -27.12 -15.06 9.59
CA GLY A 76 -26.61 -16.44 9.56
C GLY A 76 -25.13 -16.55 9.96
N ARG A 77 -24.34 -17.34 9.21
CA ARG A 77 -22.89 -17.54 9.45
C ARG A 77 -22.03 -16.69 8.50
N GLU A 78 -22.61 -15.64 7.94
CA GLU A 78 -22.00 -14.82 6.91
C GLU A 78 -21.54 -13.48 7.48
N LEU A 79 -20.26 -13.17 7.28
CA LEU A 79 -19.64 -11.93 7.75
C LEU A 79 -19.08 -11.16 6.55
N ARG A 80 -19.23 -9.84 6.59
CA ARG A 80 -18.51 -8.93 5.71
C ARG A 80 -17.43 -8.23 6.51
N THR A 81 -16.18 -8.46 6.14
CA THR A 81 -15.02 -7.81 6.73
C THR A 81 -14.61 -6.62 5.89
N ASN A 82 -14.69 -5.42 6.47
CA ASN A 82 -14.26 -4.17 5.87
C ASN A 82 -12.92 -3.75 6.47
N VAL A 83 -11.95 -3.44 5.61
CA VAL A 83 -10.62 -2.96 6.00
C VAL A 83 -10.40 -1.58 5.41
N ALA A 84 -10.13 -0.60 6.26
CA ALA A 84 -9.75 0.75 5.87
C ALA A 84 -8.30 1.03 6.29
N ALA A 85 -7.46 1.40 5.33
CA ALA A 85 -6.08 1.83 5.56
C ALA A 85 -5.98 3.34 5.35
N ARG A 86 -5.85 4.11 6.43
CA ARG A 86 -5.69 5.56 6.42
C ARG A 86 -4.22 5.95 6.37
N LEU A 87 -3.86 6.77 5.40
CA LEU A 87 -2.49 7.22 5.16
C LEU A 87 -2.26 8.58 5.80
N ARG A 88 -1.22 8.71 6.61
CA ARG A 88 -0.85 9.97 7.26
C ARG A 88 0.63 10.25 7.07
N LEU A 89 0.99 11.53 7.00
CA LEU A 89 2.38 11.95 7.08
C LEU A 89 2.93 11.65 8.49
N SER A 90 4.22 11.33 8.58
CA SER A 90 4.91 11.20 9.86
C SER A 90 4.93 12.53 10.61
N THR A 91 5.16 12.50 11.91
CA THR A 91 5.29 13.73 12.71
C THR A 91 6.48 14.57 12.22
N GLY A 92 7.60 13.92 11.88
CA GLY A 92 8.79 14.59 11.35
C GLY A 92 8.54 15.28 10.01
N ALA A 93 7.87 14.62 9.06
CA ALA A 93 7.51 15.22 7.78
C ALA A 93 6.61 16.45 7.94
N ARG A 94 5.62 16.38 8.84
CA ARG A 94 4.74 17.51 9.15
C ARG A 94 5.49 18.67 9.81
N ALA A 95 6.36 18.37 10.77
CA ALA A 95 7.16 19.37 11.45
C ALA A 95 8.12 20.08 10.47
N GLY A 96 8.81 19.33 9.60
CA GLY A 96 9.72 19.88 8.60
C GLY A 96 9.02 20.80 7.60
N LEU A 97 7.86 20.38 7.09
CA LEU A 97 7.05 21.23 6.20
C LEU A 97 6.53 22.49 6.92
N GLY A 98 6.09 22.35 8.18
CA GLY A 98 5.66 23.48 9.01
C GLY A 98 6.78 24.48 9.26
N ALA A 99 7.98 23.99 9.58
CA ALA A 99 9.16 24.84 9.78
C ALA A 99 9.55 25.59 8.50
N CYS A 100 9.51 24.92 7.35
CA CYS A 100 9.76 25.59 6.07
C CYS A 100 8.70 26.66 5.77
N ALA A 101 7.42 26.39 6.02
CA ALA A 101 6.35 27.36 5.80
C ALA A 101 6.50 28.61 6.68
N ILE A 102 6.83 28.42 7.97
CA ILE A 102 7.12 29.53 8.89
C ILE A 102 8.35 30.30 8.41
N GLY A 103 9.42 29.61 8.03
CA GLY A 103 10.64 30.24 7.53
C GLY A 103 10.42 31.04 6.26
N VAL A 104 9.62 30.53 5.31
CA VAL A 104 9.25 31.27 4.09
C VAL A 104 8.49 32.53 4.48
N ALA A 105 7.48 32.43 5.34
CA ALA A 105 6.70 33.58 5.79
C ALA A 105 7.60 34.64 6.46
N THR A 106 8.44 34.26 7.42
CA THR A 106 9.33 35.20 8.10
C THR A 106 10.34 35.84 7.15
N SER A 107 10.91 35.07 6.21
CA SER A 107 11.84 35.59 5.22
C SER A 107 11.19 36.59 4.26
N LEU A 108 9.90 36.43 3.96
CA LEU A 108 9.18 37.35 3.07
C LEU A 108 8.86 38.69 3.75
N PHE A 109 8.65 38.70 5.06
CA PHE A 109 8.32 39.91 5.82
C PHE A 109 9.54 40.64 6.39
N LEU A 110 10.55 39.91 6.89
CA LEU A 110 11.69 40.47 7.64
C LEU A 110 13.05 40.20 6.97
N GLY A 111 13.10 39.35 5.95
CA GLY A 111 14.34 38.79 5.43
C GLY A 111 14.64 39.14 3.97
N PRO A 112 15.79 38.68 3.47
CA PRO A 112 16.13 38.82 2.06
C PRO A 112 15.27 37.86 1.22
N PRO A 113 14.76 38.31 0.05
CA PRO A 113 13.88 37.49 -0.79
C PRO A 113 14.57 36.22 -1.31
N ILE A 114 15.90 36.23 -1.43
CA ILE A 114 16.69 35.05 -1.80
C ILE A 114 16.54 33.91 -0.79
N ALA A 115 16.43 34.22 0.51
CA ALA A 115 16.20 33.20 1.54
C ALA A 115 14.82 32.54 1.38
N ALA A 116 13.80 33.32 1.00
CA ALA A 116 12.46 32.80 0.73
C ALA A 116 12.49 31.81 -0.44
N VAL A 117 13.20 32.14 -1.52
CA VAL A 117 13.36 31.25 -2.69
C VAL A 117 14.06 29.95 -2.28
N ALA A 118 15.16 30.03 -1.54
CA ALA A 118 15.88 28.85 -1.07
C ALA A 118 15.00 27.94 -0.19
N LEU A 119 14.25 28.51 0.75
CA LEU A 119 13.33 27.76 1.61
C LEU A 119 12.18 27.13 0.83
N CYS A 120 11.64 27.82 -0.18
CA CYS A 120 10.64 27.26 -1.08
C CYS A 120 11.17 26.04 -1.85
N LEU A 121 12.42 26.08 -2.34
CA LEU A 121 13.03 24.93 -3.02
C LEU A 121 13.19 23.73 -2.07
N VAL A 122 13.67 23.97 -0.85
CA VAL A 122 13.78 22.92 0.18
C VAL A 122 12.41 22.34 0.52
N ALA A 123 11.40 23.19 0.73
CA ALA A 123 10.03 22.76 0.98
C ALA A 123 9.47 21.92 -0.18
N GLY A 124 9.80 22.29 -1.42
CA GLY A 124 9.43 21.55 -2.63
C GLY A 124 9.99 20.13 -2.61
N VAL A 125 11.29 19.97 -2.35
CA VAL A 125 11.94 18.65 -2.25
C VAL A 125 11.30 17.81 -1.14
N ILE A 126 11.12 18.37 0.06
CA ILE A 126 10.47 17.67 1.19
C ILE A 126 9.06 17.22 0.81
N THR A 127 8.30 18.08 0.12
CA THR A 127 6.93 17.77 -0.30
C THR A 127 6.91 16.62 -1.30
N ILE A 128 7.81 16.62 -2.29
CA ILE A 128 7.94 15.53 -3.26
C ILE A 128 8.26 14.22 -2.55
N CYS A 129 9.27 14.20 -1.68
CA CYS A 129 9.61 13.01 -0.89
C CYS A 129 8.43 12.52 -0.04
N ALA A 130 7.70 13.45 0.58
CA ALA A 130 6.54 13.14 1.40
C ALA A 130 5.38 12.51 0.60
N ILE A 131 5.13 13.02 -0.62
CA ILE A 131 4.10 12.48 -1.53
C ILE A 131 4.52 11.09 -2.03
N SER A 132 5.77 10.93 -2.48
CA SER A 132 6.28 9.63 -2.93
C SER A 132 6.21 8.59 -1.82
N GLY A 133 6.63 8.96 -0.60
CA GLY A 133 6.51 8.07 0.56
C GLY A 133 5.06 7.71 0.90
N LEU A 134 4.11 8.62 0.69
CA LEU A 134 2.68 8.34 0.89
C LEU A 134 2.14 7.38 -0.17
N ALA A 135 2.57 7.51 -1.43
CA ALA A 135 2.20 6.62 -2.52
C ALA A 135 2.76 5.20 -2.33
N GLU A 136 4.02 5.09 -1.87
CA GLU A 136 4.61 3.81 -1.48
C GLU A 136 3.84 3.15 -0.33
N ALA A 137 3.48 3.94 0.70
CA ALA A 137 2.69 3.44 1.82
C ALA A 137 1.28 3.00 1.39
N ALA A 138 0.67 3.69 0.42
CA ALA A 138 -0.60 3.30 -0.18
C ALA A 138 -0.52 1.93 -0.86
N ASN A 139 0.49 1.74 -1.72
CA ASN A 139 0.72 0.47 -2.41
C ASN A 139 1.04 -0.65 -1.42
N LEU A 140 1.87 -0.37 -0.41
CA LEU A 140 2.21 -1.33 0.63
C LEU A 140 0.98 -1.75 1.44
N ALA A 141 0.13 -0.79 1.84
CA ALA A 141 -1.10 -1.09 2.56
C ALA A 141 -2.06 -1.94 1.71
N TYR A 142 -2.25 -1.57 0.45
CA TYR A 142 -3.08 -2.33 -0.49
C TYR A 142 -2.60 -3.77 -0.65
N HIS A 143 -1.31 -3.96 -0.93
CA HIS A 143 -0.74 -5.30 -1.10
C HIS A 143 -0.76 -6.12 0.18
N ALA A 144 -0.53 -5.50 1.34
CA ALA A 144 -0.62 -6.18 2.62
C ALA A 144 -2.04 -6.75 2.85
N VAL A 145 -3.07 -5.93 2.67
CA VAL A 145 -4.45 -6.35 2.89
C VAL A 145 -4.87 -7.42 1.89
N GLU A 146 -4.54 -7.27 0.60
CA GLU A 146 -4.85 -8.27 -0.42
C GLU A 146 -4.13 -9.60 -0.16
N GLN A 147 -2.87 -9.58 0.28
CA GLN A 147 -2.15 -10.80 0.63
C GLN A 147 -2.76 -11.49 1.86
N CYS A 148 -3.01 -10.74 2.93
CA CYS A 148 -3.64 -11.29 4.14
C CYS A 148 -5.05 -11.81 3.87
N ALA A 149 -5.83 -11.13 3.02
CA ALA A 149 -7.14 -11.61 2.59
C ALA A 149 -7.03 -12.91 1.79
N GLY A 150 -6.04 -13.04 0.91
CA GLY A 150 -5.75 -14.28 0.19
C GLY A 150 -5.36 -15.44 1.10
N GLU A 151 -4.49 -15.19 2.09
CA GLU A 151 -4.11 -16.18 3.11
C GLU A 151 -5.30 -16.65 3.96
N LEU A 152 -6.26 -15.76 4.21
CA LEU A 152 -7.49 -16.04 4.94
C LEU A 152 -8.63 -16.58 4.04
N ASN A 153 -8.38 -16.82 2.75
CA ASN A 153 -9.38 -17.25 1.76
C ASN A 153 -10.64 -16.37 1.72
N LEU A 154 -10.48 -15.06 1.95
CA LEU A 154 -11.58 -14.11 1.87
C LEU A 154 -11.91 -13.78 0.42
N ILE A 155 -13.19 -13.64 0.11
CA ILE A 155 -13.66 -13.38 -1.24
C ILE A 155 -13.81 -11.86 -1.43
N PRO A 156 -13.12 -11.23 -2.39
CA PRO A 156 -13.22 -9.78 -2.58
C PRO A 156 -14.62 -9.36 -3.05
N LEU A 157 -15.18 -8.30 -2.45
CA LEU A 157 -16.49 -7.75 -2.83
C LEU A 157 -16.38 -6.54 -3.77
N GLY A 158 -15.20 -5.93 -3.89
CA GLY A 158 -14.97 -4.81 -4.80
C GLY A 158 -14.92 -5.23 -6.27
N LYS A 159 -14.90 -4.23 -7.15
CA LYS A 159 -14.73 -4.46 -8.60
C LYS A 159 -13.39 -5.15 -8.85
N PRO A 160 -13.33 -6.26 -9.59
CA PRO A 160 -12.06 -6.90 -9.89
C PRO A 160 -11.16 -5.95 -10.67
N VAL A 161 -9.89 -5.86 -10.30
CA VAL A 161 -8.88 -5.21 -11.14
C VAL A 161 -8.74 -6.09 -12.37
N LYS A 162 -9.09 -5.55 -13.55
CA LYS A 162 -8.73 -6.21 -14.81
C LYS A 162 -7.20 -6.27 -14.85
N SER A 163 -6.63 -7.45 -14.63
CA SER A 163 -5.24 -7.70 -14.96
C SER A 163 -5.06 -7.30 -16.42
N ALA A 164 -4.25 -6.27 -16.68
CA ALA A 164 -3.87 -5.96 -18.04
C ALA A 164 -3.30 -7.25 -18.64
N THR A 165 -3.94 -7.75 -19.68
CA THR A 165 -3.49 -8.91 -20.45
C THR A 165 -2.01 -8.72 -20.71
N THR A 166 -1.17 -9.50 -20.03
CA THR A 166 0.21 -9.67 -20.44
C THR A 166 0.11 -10.23 -21.85
N SER A 167 0.38 -9.40 -22.86
CA SER A 167 0.54 -9.87 -24.23
C SER A 167 1.54 -11.02 -24.14
N SER A 168 1.05 -12.23 -24.32
CA SER A 168 1.90 -13.38 -24.59
C SER A 168 2.70 -12.98 -25.82
N VAL A 169 3.98 -12.67 -25.62
CA VAL A 169 4.96 -12.69 -26.70
C VAL A 169 4.82 -14.08 -27.31
N PRO A 170 4.40 -14.22 -28.57
CA PRO A 170 4.32 -15.52 -29.20
C PRO A 170 5.72 -16.10 -29.16
N ALA A 171 5.84 -17.31 -28.59
CA ALA A 171 7.04 -18.12 -28.66
C ALA A 171 7.43 -18.21 -30.14
N ALA A 172 8.46 -17.44 -30.50
CA ALA A 172 8.99 -17.44 -31.85
C ALA A 172 9.49 -18.85 -32.13
N ALA A 173 8.86 -19.44 -33.14
CA ALA A 173 9.21 -20.68 -33.80
C ALA A 173 10.73 -20.84 -33.95
N ASN A 174 11.32 -21.78 -33.23
CA ASN A 174 12.51 -22.47 -33.71
C ASN A 174 12.03 -23.72 -34.44
N SER A 175 11.87 -23.54 -35.75
CA SER A 175 11.65 -24.61 -36.70
C SER A 175 12.78 -25.62 -36.61
N GLU A 176 12.36 -26.88 -36.60
CA GLU A 176 13.16 -28.08 -36.77
C GLU A 176 14.07 -27.94 -38.00
N ARG A 177 15.35 -28.28 -37.83
CA ARG A 177 16.20 -28.72 -38.94
C ARG A 177 16.67 -30.14 -38.59
N PRO A 178 16.12 -31.19 -39.21
CA PRO A 178 16.74 -32.51 -39.17
C PRO A 178 17.96 -32.45 -40.10
N ALA A 179 19.15 -32.54 -39.53
CA ALA A 179 20.35 -32.85 -40.30
C ALA A 179 20.42 -34.38 -40.42
N GLU A 180 19.90 -34.87 -41.54
CA GLU A 180 19.99 -36.26 -41.96
C GLU A 180 21.36 -36.56 -42.59
N ALA A 181 21.87 -37.75 -42.24
CA ALA A 181 22.87 -38.59 -42.91
C ALA A 181 24.35 -38.18 -42.96
N ALA A 182 25.19 -38.98 -42.27
CA ALA A 182 26.27 -39.74 -42.92
C ALA A 182 26.97 -40.74 -41.95
N GLN A 183 26.62 -42.02 -42.09
CA GLN A 183 27.47 -43.20 -41.89
C GLN A 183 27.05 -44.20 -43.00
N PRO A 184 27.84 -45.22 -43.40
CA PRO A 184 29.26 -45.57 -43.13
C PRO A 184 30.04 -45.94 -44.43
N ALA A 185 31.35 -46.27 -44.34
CA ALA A 185 31.98 -47.42 -45.03
C ALA A 185 33.53 -47.47 -44.93
N ALA A 186 34.01 -48.56 -44.31
CA ALA A 186 35.12 -49.45 -44.69
C ALA A 186 36.57 -48.91 -44.87
N ARG A 187 37.47 -49.37 -44.00
CA ARG A 187 38.31 -50.57 -44.25
C ARG A 187 38.96 -51.09 -42.97
#